data_AF-A0A847BDK4-F1
#
_entry.id   AF-A0A847BDK4-F1
#
_cell.length_a   1.000
_cell.length_b   1.000
_cell.length_c   1.000
_cell.angle_alpha   90.00
_cell.angle_beta   90.00
_cell.angle_gamma   90.00
#
_symmetry.space_group_name_H-M   'P 1'
#
loop_
_entity.id
_entity.type
_entity.pdbx_description
1 polymer ?
#
loop_
_entity_poly.entity_id
_entity_poly.type
_entity_poly.pdbx_seq_one_letter_code
_entity_poly.pdbx_strand_id
1 'polypeptide(L)' 'GELKARGDGAVSSDGQVMGTSVHGLFDRADTCEALLARCGLEARGVAVDYQAHRQRELDRLADCLEAHLDMSAIDQLLQL' A
#
# COMPACT_ATOMS: atom_id res chain seq x y z
N GLY A 1 -27.39 -19.41 -6.49
CA GLY A 1 -25.93 -19.28 -6.50
C GLY A 1 -25.58 -18.09 -5.65
N GLU A 2 -25.18 -18.33 -4.41
CA GLU A 2 -24.82 -17.27 -3.46
C GLU A 2 -23.32 -17.34 -3.21
N LEU A 3 -22.60 -16.35 -3.75
CA LEU A 3 -21.22 -16.07 -3.37
C LEU A 3 -21.25 -15.43 -1.97
N LYS A 4 -21.20 -16.26 -0.93
CA LYS A 4 -20.83 -15.79 0.41
C LYS A 4 -19.48 -15.11 0.29
N ALA A 5 -19.40 -13.84 0.68
CA ALA A 5 -18.16 -13.17 1.01
C ALA A 5 -17.48 -13.95 2.15
N ARG A 6 -16.76 -15.02 1.81
CA ARG A 6 -15.73 -15.59 2.69
C ARG A 6 -14.65 -14.54 2.67
N GLY A 7 -14.41 -13.87 3.80
CA GLY A 7 -13.22 -13.04 3.94
C GLY A 7 -12.03 -13.87 3.49
N ASP A 8 -11.19 -13.34 2.60
CA ASP A 8 -10.05 -14.05 1.99
C ASP A 8 -8.94 -14.39 2.98
N GLY A 9 -9.25 -14.44 4.27
CA GLY A 9 -8.31 -14.74 5.34
C GLY A 9 -8.78 -15.77 6.35
N ALA A 10 -7.80 -16.33 7.06
CA ALA A 10 -7.95 -17.32 8.11
C ALA A 10 -7.06 -16.96 9.29
N VAL A 11 -7.51 -17.29 10.51
CA VAL A 11 -6.77 -17.11 11.76
C VAL A 11 -6.72 -18.46 12.48
N SER A 12 -5.57 -18.84 13.03
CA SER A 12 -5.44 -20.06 13.84
C SER A 12 -6.25 -19.94 15.13
N SER A 13 -6.64 -21.08 15.70
CA SER A 13 -7.45 -21.16 16.92
C SER A 13 -6.79 -20.53 18.14
N ASP A 14 -5.46 -20.48 18.15
CA ASP A 14 -4.65 -19.85 19.19
C ASP A 14 -4.35 -18.37 18.88
N GLY A 15 -4.85 -17.85 17.75
CA GLY A 15 -4.70 -16.46 17.35
C GLY A 15 -3.29 -16.06 16.89
N GLN A 16 -2.36 -17.02 16.82
CA GLN A 16 -0.94 -16.75 16.55
C GLN A 16 -0.59 -16.67 15.06
N VAL A 17 -1.41 -17.29 14.18
CA VAL A 17 -1.15 -17.37 12.74
C VAL A 17 -2.34 -16.80 11.98
N MET A 18 -2.09 -15.90 11.03
CA MET A 18 -3.11 -15.33 10.15
C MET A 18 -2.64 -15.34 8.71
N GLY A 19 -3.52 -15.70 7.79
CA GLY A 19 -3.30 -15.57 6.35
C GLY A 19 -4.43 -14.77 5.75
N THR A 20 -4.14 -13.86 4.83
CA THR A 20 -5.13 -13.20 3.98
C THR A 20 -4.48 -12.88 2.64
N SER A 21 -5.26 -12.70 1.58
CA SER A 21 -4.74 -12.05 0.37
C SER A 21 -4.21 -10.65 0.76
N VAL A 22 -2.89 -10.46 0.67
CA VAL A 22 -2.13 -9.37 1.32
C VAL A 22 -2.27 -8.00 0.62
N HIS A 23 -2.83 -7.97 -0.60
CA HIS A 23 -2.92 -6.74 -1.39
C HIS A 23 -3.62 -5.61 -0.60
N GLY A 24 -2.88 -4.54 -0.29
CA GLY A 24 -3.39 -3.36 0.40
C GLY A 24 -3.45 -3.42 1.94
N LEU A 25 -3.18 -4.57 2.57
CA LEU A 25 -3.30 -4.72 4.03
C LEU A 25 -2.29 -3.83 4.78
N PHE A 26 -1.10 -3.65 4.22
CA PHE A 26 -0.04 -2.85 4.82
C PHE A 26 0.01 -1.39 4.32
N ASP A 27 -0.86 -1.03 3.37
CA ASP A 27 -0.87 0.30 2.75
C ASP A 27 -1.64 1.32 3.60
N ARG A 28 -2.34 0.86 4.64
CA ARG A 28 -3.08 1.69 5.59
C ARG A 28 -2.43 1.67 6.97
N ALA A 29 -2.11 2.86 7.46
CA ALA A 29 -1.50 3.05 8.78
C ALA A 29 -2.35 2.43 9.91
N ASP A 30 -3.67 2.58 9.87
CA ASP A 30 -4.60 2.05 10.88
C ASP A 30 -4.56 0.51 11.00
N THR A 31 -4.40 -0.16 9.86
CA THR A 31 -4.38 -1.61 9.75
C THR A 31 -3.05 -2.16 10.22
N CYS A 32 -1.94 -1.50 9.84
CA CYS A 32 -0.61 -1.79 10.37
C CYS A 32 -0.55 -1.60 11.89
N GLU A 33 -1.09 -0.50 12.42
CA GLU A 33 -1.15 -0.24 13.86
C GLU A 33 -1.92 -1.33 14.61
N ALA A 34 -3.08 -1.74 14.09
CA ALA A 34 -3.88 -2.80 14.70
C ALA A 34 -3.15 -4.16 14.69
N LEU A 35 -2.43 -4.48 13.60
CA LEU A 35 -1.63 -5.71 13.51
C LEU A 35 -0.44 -5.68 14.47
N LEU A 36 0.29 -4.56 14.55
CA LEU A 36 1.45 -4.42 15.44
C LEU A 36 1.04 -4.44 16.91
N ALA A 37 -0.08 -3.81 17.27
CA ALA A 37 -0.64 -3.88 18.62
C ALA A 37 -0.98 -5.32 19.02
N ARG A 38 -1.55 -6.11 18.08
CA ARG A 38 -1.81 -7.54 18.30
C ARG A 38 -0.53 -8.38 18.42
N CYS A 39 0.56 -7.95 17.80
CA CYS A 39 1.88 -8.57 17.95
C CYS A 39 2.62 -8.17 19.25
N GLY A 40 2.00 -7.36 20.12
CA GLY A 40 2.58 -6.96 21.40
C GLY A 40 3.49 -5.73 21.34
N LEU A 41 3.41 -4.93 20.27
CA LEU A 41 4.13 -3.65 20.22
C LEU A 41 3.46 -2.63 21.17
N GLU A 42 4.08 -2.35 22.31
CA GLU A 42 3.55 -1.44 23.32
C GLU A 42 3.78 0.05 23.00
N ALA A 43 4.85 0.36 22.26
CA ALA A 43 5.19 1.72 21.87
C ALA A 43 4.64 2.07 20.48
N ARG A 44 3.77 3.08 20.40
CA ARG A 44 3.34 3.66 19.13
C ARG A 44 4.50 4.45 18.53
N GLY A 45 5.21 3.85 17.57
CA GLY A 45 6.00 4.60 16.61
C GLY A 45 5.08 5.46 15.73
N VAL A 46 5.61 6.53 15.12
CA VAL A 46 4.86 7.27 14.11
C VAL A 46 4.74 6.39 12.88
N ALA A 47 3.53 5.99 12.52
CA ALA A 47 3.28 5.27 11.28
C ALA A 47 3.80 6.10 10.11
N VAL A 48 4.58 5.47 9.23
CA VAL A 48 4.97 6.11 7.97
C VAL A 48 3.71 6.25 7.13
N ASP A 49 3.37 7.48 6.76
CA ASP A 49 2.33 7.73 5.77
C ASP A 49 2.82 7.26 4.40
N TYR A 50 2.54 5.99 4.12
CA TYR A 50 2.94 5.32 2.89
C TYR A 50 2.33 6.00 1.66
N GLN A 51 1.09 6.51 1.75
CA GLN A 51 0.44 7.20 0.64
C GLN A 51 1.14 8.52 0.35
N ALA A 52 1.42 9.32 1.38
CA ALA A 52 2.18 10.55 1.20
C ALA A 52 3.61 10.29 0.71
N HIS A 53 4.26 9.22 1.21
CA HIS A 53 5.59 8.81 0.73
C HIS A 53 5.55 8.42 -0.75
N ARG A 54 4.58 7.59 -1.14
CA ARG A 54 4.39 7.15 -2.52
C ARG A 54 4.15 8.34 -3.45
N GLN A 55 3.30 9.29 -3.05
CA GLN A 55 3.04 10.48 -3.85
C GLN A 55 4.32 11.31 -4.07
N ARG A 56 5.10 11.55 -3.00
CA ARG A 56 6.37 12.27 -3.12
C ARG A 56 7.35 11.62 -4.10
N GLU A 57 7.46 10.29 -4.07
CA GLU A 57 8.36 9.58 -4.99
C GLU A 57 7.83 9.57 -6.44
N LEU A 58 6.51 9.58 -6.63
CA LEU A 58 5.90 9.73 -7.96
C LEU A 58 6.13 11.13 -8.53
N ASP A 59 5.97 12.17 -7.72
CA ASP A 59 6.23 13.56 -8.13
C ASP A 59 7.72 13.71 -8.50
N ARG A 60 8.62 13.18 -7.67
CA ARG A 60 10.06 13.16 -7.97
C ARG A 60 10.39 12.42 -9.26
N LEU A 61 9.70 11.32 -9.55
CA LEU A 61 9.88 10.58 -10.80
C LEU A 61 9.39 11.42 -11.98
N ALA A 62 8.23 12.06 -11.87
CA ALA A 62 7.70 12.95 -12.91
C ALA A 62 8.68 14.09 -13.20
N ASP A 63 9.19 14.78 -12.17
CA ASP A 63 10.20 15.83 -12.30
C ASP A 63 11.45 15.33 -13.04
N CYS A 64 11.90 14.11 -12.73
CA CYS A 64 13.06 13.50 -13.37
C CYS A 64 12.81 13.21 -14.86
N LEU A 65 11.62 12.73 -15.22
CA LEU A 65 11.24 12.45 -16.60
C LEU A 65 11.14 13.75 -17.39
N GLU A 66 10.47 14.77 -16.85
CA GLU A 66 10.35 16.10 -17.48
C GLU A 66 11.71 16.75 -17.72
N ALA A 67 12.67 16.57 -16.80
CA ALA A 67 14.01 17.15 -16.92
C ALA A 67 14.89 16.45 -17.98
N HIS A 68 14.65 15.17 -18.29
CA HIS A 68 15.56 14.37 -19.11
C HIS A 68 14.95 13.80 -20.39
N LEU A 69 13.63 13.87 -20.57
CA LEU A 69 12.92 13.37 -21.74
C LEU A 69 12.20 14.50 -22.48
N ASP A 70 12.11 14.35 -23.80
CA ASP A 70 11.25 15.20 -24.62
C ASP A 70 9.78 14.76 -24.44
N MET A 71 9.12 15.36 -23.46
CA MET A 71 7.72 15.05 -23.16
C MET A 71 6.80 15.38 -24.33
N SER A 72 7.11 16.40 -25.15
CA SER A 72 6.32 16.72 -26.34
C SER A 72 6.39 15.62 -27.40
N ALA A 73 7.56 15.02 -27.59
CA ALA A 73 7.70 13.86 -28.49
C ALA A 73 6.96 12.62 -27.95
N ILE A 74 6.96 12.42 -26.63
CA ILE A 74 6.23 11.33 -25.98
C ILE A 74 4.71 11.51 -26.12
N ASP A 75 4.19 12.72 -25.89
CA ASP A 75 2.77 13.05 -26.03
C ASP A 75 2.29 12.78 -27.47
N GLN A 76 3.06 13.22 -28.47
CA GLN A 76 2.79 12.93 -29.88
C GLN A 76 2.75 11.43 -30.18
N LEU A 77 3.63 10.64 -29.55
CA LEU A 77 3.68 9.19 -29.72
C LEU A 77 2.49 8.48 -29.06
N LEU A 78 2.03 9.01 -27.92
CA LEU A 78 0.88 8.49 -27.17
C LEU A 78 -0.47 9.01 -27.69
N GLN A 79 -0.47 9.98 -28.62
CA GLN A 79 -1.66 10.68 -29.09
C GLN A 79 -2.42 11.39 -27.95
N LEU A 80 -1.66 11.91 -26.98
CA LEU A 80 -2.13 12.77 -25.89
C LEU A 80 -1.94 14.24 -26.29
#